data_AF-F8UNI8-F1
#
_entry.id   AF-F8UNI8-F1
#
_cell.length_a   1.000
_cell.length_b   1.000
_cell.length_c   1.000
_cell.angle_alpha   90.00
_cell.angle_beta   90.00
_cell.angle_gamma   90.00
#
_symmetry.space_group_name_H-M   'P 1'
#
loop_
_entity.id
_entity.type
_entity.pdbx_description
1 polymer ?
#
loop_
_entity_poly.entity_id
_entity_poly.type
_entity_poly.pdbx_seq_one_letter_code
_entity_poly.pdbx_strand_id
1 'polypeptide(L)'
;MKSRLHNTGDKNLTDEKDLSSLITGGFTPNITVALNAPKNTKKSLFTVNFNREMDLYNLQWNTTQWFGENKKNITSDWSTHTYELNWEENTIKFLY
;
A
#
# COMPACT_ATOMS: atom_id res chain seq x y z
N MET A 1 9.20 -15.99 9.03
CA MET A 1 10.33 -16.94 9.13
C MET A 1 9.81 -18.34 8.86
N LYS A 2 10.49 -19.11 8.00
CA LYS A 2 10.09 -20.46 7.56
C LYS A 2 10.53 -21.56 8.54
N SER A 3 11.76 -21.50 9.05
CA SER A 3 12.30 -22.45 10.03
C SER A 3 13.19 -21.75 11.06
N ARG A 4 13.15 -22.20 12.31
CA ARG A 4 14.03 -21.67 13.37
C ARG A 4 15.45 -22.23 13.28
N LEU A 5 15.64 -23.45 12.79
CA LEU A 5 16.91 -24.18 12.94
C LEU A 5 17.58 -24.52 11.61
N HIS A 6 16.93 -24.22 10.49
CA HIS A 6 17.37 -24.65 9.16
C HIS A 6 17.35 -23.48 8.15
N ASN A 7 17.92 -23.75 6.97
CA ASN A 7 18.04 -22.85 5.82
C ASN A 7 19.06 -21.69 5.98
N THR A 8 19.53 -21.17 4.85
CA THR A 8 20.27 -19.90 4.78
C THR A 8 19.28 -18.72 4.86
N GLY A 9 19.76 -17.53 5.25
CA GLY A 9 18.88 -16.39 5.54
C GLY A 9 17.95 -16.00 4.38
N ASP A 10 18.49 -15.96 3.16
CA ASP A 10 17.76 -15.68 1.91
C ASP A 10 16.71 -16.74 1.56
N LYS A 11 16.86 -17.97 2.07
CA LYS A 11 15.94 -19.10 1.84
C LYS A 11 15.07 -19.43 3.03
N ASN A 12 15.06 -18.58 4.06
CA ASN A 12 14.34 -18.83 5.30
C ASN A 12 13.15 -17.86 5.55
N LEU A 13 12.77 -17.12 4.51
CA LEU A 13 11.49 -16.43 4.45
C LEU A 13 10.40 -17.39 3.96
N THR A 14 9.14 -17.07 4.27
CA THR A 14 7.98 -17.82 3.79
C THR A 14 7.94 -17.76 2.26
N ASP A 15 7.63 -18.87 1.60
CA ASP A 15 7.55 -18.91 0.14
C ASP A 15 6.40 -18.00 -0.34
N GLU A 16 6.53 -17.36 -1.50
CA GLU A 16 5.55 -16.39 -2.00
C GLU A 16 4.12 -16.96 -2.09
N LYS A 17 3.97 -18.22 -2.50
CA LYS A 17 2.68 -18.91 -2.59
C LYS A 17 1.96 -19.05 -1.24
N ASP A 18 2.70 -18.96 -0.13
CA ASP A 18 2.20 -19.09 1.23
C ASP A 18 2.03 -17.71 1.91
N LEU A 19 2.31 -16.61 1.19
CA LEU A 19 2.08 -15.24 1.63
C LEU A 19 0.74 -14.71 1.09
N SER A 20 0.21 -13.68 1.77
CA SER A 20 -0.95 -12.94 1.26
C SER A 20 -0.63 -12.27 -0.08
N SER A 21 -1.61 -12.22 -0.99
CA SER A 21 -1.49 -11.47 -2.25
C SER A 21 -1.26 -9.98 -2.04
N LEU A 22 -1.62 -9.42 -0.88
CA LEU A 22 -1.30 -8.04 -0.52
C LEU A 22 0.20 -7.82 -0.28
N ILE A 23 0.96 -8.89 0.02
CA ILE A 23 2.41 -8.85 0.24
C ILE A 23 3.15 -9.13 -1.07
N THR A 24 2.72 -10.15 -1.82
CA THR A 24 3.45 -10.63 -3.02
C THR A 24 3.05 -9.93 -4.31
N GLY A 25 1.82 -9.41 -4.38
CA GLY A 25 1.29 -8.73 -5.56
C GLY A 25 0.98 -7.26 -5.26
N GLY A 26 -0.17 -7.02 -4.65
CA GLY A 26 -0.63 -5.67 -4.35
C GLY A 26 -2.09 -5.62 -3.88
N PHE A 27 -2.54 -4.41 -3.58
CA PHE A 27 -3.91 -4.13 -3.16
C PHE A 27 -4.68 -3.41 -4.26
N THR A 28 -5.88 -3.92 -4.59
CA THR A 28 -6.79 -3.31 -5.56
C THR A 28 -7.99 -2.70 -4.81
N PRO A 29 -7.91 -1.45 -4.33
CA PRO A 29 -9.00 -0.81 -3.60
C PRO A 29 -10.19 -0.51 -4.49
N ASN A 30 -11.40 -0.74 -3.96
CA ASN A 30 -12.66 -0.26 -4.53
C ASN A 30 -13.46 0.43 -3.42
N ILE A 31 -13.51 1.77 -3.48
CA ILE A 31 -14.06 2.63 -2.43
C ILE A 31 -15.05 3.59 -3.07
N THR A 32 -16.19 3.81 -2.44
CA THR A 32 -17.20 4.79 -2.86
C THR A 32 -17.33 5.91 -1.84
N VAL A 33 -17.38 7.14 -2.32
CA VAL A 33 -17.62 8.34 -1.51
C VAL A 33 -18.73 9.17 -2.14
N ALA A 34 -19.55 9.83 -1.32
CA ALA A 34 -20.57 10.76 -1.76
C ALA A 34 -20.12 12.19 -1.43
N LEU A 35 -20.09 13.06 -2.44
CA LEU A 35 -19.74 14.47 -2.30
C LEU A 35 -20.98 15.32 -2.55
N ASN A 36 -21.18 16.36 -1.76
CA ASN A 36 -22.20 17.37 -1.99
C ASN A 36 -21.56 18.74 -2.23
N ALA A 37 -22.24 19.57 -3.00
CA ALA A 37 -21.84 20.95 -3.25
C ALA A 37 -23.07 21.87 -3.25
N PRO A 38 -22.94 23.14 -2.84
CA PRO A 38 -23.97 24.15 -3.05
C PRO A 38 -24.41 24.24 -4.52
N LYS A 39 -25.68 24.58 -4.77
CA LYS A 39 -26.25 24.61 -6.14
C LYS A 39 -25.52 25.53 -7.13
N ASN A 40 -24.79 26.52 -6.64
CA ASN A 40 -24.02 27.48 -7.44
C ASN A 40 -22.54 27.11 -7.59
N THR A 41 -22.10 25.98 -7.03
CA THR A 41 -20.74 25.49 -7.24
C THR A 41 -20.61 24.98 -8.68
N LYS A 42 -19.67 25.55 -9.42
CA LYS A 42 -19.40 25.15 -10.81
C LYS A 42 -18.35 24.07 -10.91
N LYS A 43 -17.26 24.23 -10.16
CA LYS A 43 -16.10 23.35 -10.19
C LYS A 43 -15.55 23.13 -8.79
N SER A 44 -14.98 21.96 -8.54
CA SER A 44 -14.20 21.66 -7.33
C SER A 44 -13.03 20.74 -7.66
N LEU A 45 -12.09 20.63 -6.73
CA LEU A 45 -10.99 19.68 -6.81
C LEU A 45 -11.26 18.50 -5.88
N PHE A 46 -10.92 17.30 -6.34
CA PHE A 46 -10.95 16.07 -5.56
C PHE A 46 -9.62 15.34 -5.72
N THR A 47 -8.97 15.04 -4.61
CA THR A 47 -7.65 14.41 -4.59
C THR A 47 -7.72 13.04 -3.94
N VAL A 48 -7.20 12.04 -4.64
CA VAL A 48 -7.07 10.65 -4.16
C VAL A 48 -5.60 10.39 -3.88
N ASN A 49 -5.28 9.99 -2.65
CA ASN A 49 -3.94 9.60 -2.25
C ASN A 49 -3.88 8.08 -2.03
N PHE A 50 -3.00 7.42 -2.76
CA PHE A 50 -2.61 6.04 -2.52
C PHE A 50 -1.30 6.06 -1.73
N ASN A 51 -1.25 5.31 -0.63
CA ASN A 51 -0.05 5.17 0.19
C ASN A 51 0.23 3.68 0.42
N ARG A 52 1.50 3.29 0.31
CA ARG A 52 2.02 1.98 0.67
C ARG A 52 3.10 2.15 1.72
N GLU A 53 2.82 1.69 2.94
CA GLU A 53 3.81 1.59 4.00
C GLU A 53 4.52 0.23 3.91
N MET A 54 5.85 0.26 3.94
CA MET A 54 6.70 -0.93 3.78
C MET A 54 7.51 -1.18 5.05
N ASP A 55 7.30 -2.37 5.61
CA ASP A 55 8.05 -2.89 6.74
C ASP A 55 9.34 -3.57 6.27
N LEU A 56 10.36 -3.57 7.13
CA LEU A 56 11.56 -4.38 6.95
C LEU A 56 11.54 -5.57 7.90
N TYR A 57 11.38 -6.77 7.34
CA TYR A 57 11.50 -8.02 8.09
C TYR A 57 12.90 -8.62 7.93
N ASN A 58 13.65 -8.69 9.02
CA ASN A 58 15.03 -9.20 9.06
C ASN A 58 15.11 -10.56 9.75
N LEU A 59 16.02 -11.42 9.27
CA LEU A 59 16.39 -12.66 9.92
C LEU A 59 17.86 -12.60 10.35
N GLN A 60 18.14 -12.99 11.59
CA GLN A 60 19.50 -13.05 12.15
C GLN A 60 19.76 -14.43 12.77
N TRP A 61 20.89 -15.05 12.42
CA TRP A 61 21.32 -16.31 13.01
C TRP A 61 22.13 -16.01 14.27
N ASN A 62 21.74 -16.54 15.42
CA ASN A 62 22.41 -16.28 16.69
C ASN A 62 23.32 -17.43 17.17
N THR A 63 23.92 -18.18 16.24
CA THR A 63 24.71 -19.41 16.45
C THR A 63 23.86 -20.68 16.55
N THR A 64 22.72 -20.66 17.25
CA THR A 64 21.90 -21.87 17.48
C THR A 64 20.54 -21.85 16.81
N GLN A 65 19.97 -20.66 16.57
CA GLN A 65 18.70 -20.52 15.86
C GLN A 65 18.56 -19.17 15.14
N TRP A 66 17.59 -19.10 14.23
CA TRP A 66 17.14 -17.87 13.60
C TRP A 66 16.23 -17.06 14.53
N PHE A 67 16.45 -15.75 14.56
CA PHE A 67 15.57 -14.74 15.14
C PHE A 67 15.02 -13.85 14.04
N GLY A 68 13.75 -13.48 14.17
CA GLY A 68 13.08 -12.57 13.24
C GLY A 68 12.74 -11.27 13.93
N GLU A 69 12.99 -10.16 13.24
CA GLU A 69 12.63 -8.81 13.69
C GLU A 69 11.81 -8.13 12.58
N ASN A 70 10.71 -7.47 12.94
CA ASN A 70 9.96 -6.63 12.01
C ASN A 70 10.08 -5.17 12.43
N LYS A 71 10.71 -4.34 11.59
CA LYS A 71 10.74 -2.89 11.75
C LYS A 71 9.66 -2.28 10.89
N LYS A 72 8.68 -1.63 11.54
CA LYS A 72 7.52 -1.08 10.84
C LYS A 72 7.85 0.23 10.13
N ASN A 73 7.18 0.47 9.01
CA ASN A 73 7.15 1.76 8.30
C ASN A 73 8.55 2.32 8.01
N ILE A 74 9.46 1.44 7.56
CA ILE A 74 10.84 1.81 7.23
C ILE A 74 10.89 2.70 5.99
N THR A 75 10.00 2.44 5.03
CA THR A 75 9.82 3.27 3.83
C THR A 75 8.34 3.38 3.49
N SER A 76 8.00 4.43 2.75
CA SER A 76 6.66 4.61 2.21
C SER A 76 6.73 5.10 0.78
N ASP A 77 5.79 4.64 -0.04
CA ASP A 77 5.56 5.15 -1.38
C ASP A 77 4.17 5.74 -1.46
N TRP A 78 4.03 6.89 -2.11
CA TRP A 78 2.74 7.51 -2.33
C TRP A 78 2.53 7.93 -3.78
N SER A 79 1.26 7.96 -4.18
CA SER A 79 0.81 8.50 -5.45
C SER A 79 -0.43 9.33 -5.20
N THR A 80 -0.46 10.52 -5.78
CA THR A 80 -1.55 11.47 -5.64
C THR A 80 -2.15 11.70 -7.02
N HIS A 81 -3.48 11.58 -7.11
CA HIS A 81 -4.22 11.91 -8.32
C HIS A 81 -5.27 12.95 -8.00
N THR A 82 -5.18 14.11 -8.63
CA THR A 82 -6.13 15.21 -8.48
C THR A 82 -7.02 15.32 -9.70
N TYR A 83 -8.30 15.53 -9.44
CA TYR A 83 -9.35 15.63 -10.45
C TYR A 83 -10.11 16.95 -10.30
N GLU A 84 -10.44 17.58 -11.43
CA GLU A 84 -11.46 18.61 -11.48
C GLU A 84 -12.84 17.94 -11.63
N LEU A 85 -13.75 18.26 -10.72
CA LEU A 85 -15.17 17.92 -10.83
C LEU A 85 -15.89 19.14 -11.41
N ASN A 86 -16.44 19.02 -12.61
CA ASN A 86 -17.30 20.05 -13.21
C ASN A 86 -18.77 19.70 -12.92
N TRP A 87 -19.39 20.45 -12.02
CA TRP A 87 -20.77 20.26 -11.57
C TRP A 87 -21.80 20.78 -12.58
N GLU A 88 -21.43 21.74 -13.43
CA GLU A 88 -22.32 22.26 -14.48
C GLU A 88 -22.46 21.25 -15.63
N GLU A 89 -21.35 20.62 -16.02
CA GLU A 89 -21.29 19.68 -17.15
C GLU A 89 -21.38 18.21 -16.74
N ASN A 90 -21.34 17.91 -15.45
CA ASN A 90 -21.26 16.54 -14.89
C ASN A 90 -20.07 15.73 -15.43
N THR A 91 -18.89 16.36 -15.50
CA THR A 91 -17.66 15.73 -15.99
C THR A 91 -16.57 15.69 -14.93
N ILE A 92 -15.68 14.71 -15.06
CA ILE A 92 -14.48 14.57 -14.23
C ILE A 92 -13.26 14.60 -15.15
N LYS A 93 -12.27 15.42 -14.80
CA LYS A 93 -11.02 15.54 -15.55
C LYS A 93 -9.82 15.31 -14.64
N PHE A 94 -8.99 14.33 -15.00
CA PHE A 94 -7.68 14.15 -14.36
C PHE A 94 -6.78 15.35 -14.64
N LEU A 95 -6.09 15.85 -13.61
CA LEU A 95 -5.18 16.97 -13.71
C LEU A 95 -3.71 16.52 -13.61
N TYR A 96 -3.35 15.88 -12.50
CA TYR A 96 -2.01 15.36 -12.20
C TYR A 96 -2.03 14.40 -11.01
#